data_AF-A0AAW0RAC6-F1
#
_entry.id   AF-A0AAW0RAC6-F1
#
_cell.length_a   1.000
_cell.length_b   1.000
_cell.length_c   1.000
_cell.angle_alpha   90.00
_cell.angle_beta   90.00
_cell.angle_gamma   90.00
#
_symmetry.space_group_name_H-M   'P 1'
#
loop_
_entity.id
_entity.type
_entity.pdbx_description
1 polymer ?
#
loop_
_entity_poly.entity_id
_entity_poly.type
_entity_poly.pdbx_seq_one_letter_code
_entity_poly.pdbx_strand_id
1 'polypeptide(L)'
;MAHELFDQQNVQADVYFFRWVFHNWSDKYCVRILRAQIPALRRGSRLLVQESLMPETTSVCCGAERSSRSMDIEMAYIFNSKERTLPEWKLLFKEADPAFVFVDVIQPKGSALAILEFVWEMI
;
A
#
# COMPACT_ATOMS: atom_id res chain seq x y z
N MET A 1 18.52 -5.56 11.11
CA MET A 1 18.68 -4.19 11.65
C MET A 1 17.37 -3.79 12.28
N ALA A 2 17.38 -3.22 13.48
CA ALA A 2 16.18 -2.63 14.06
C ALA A 2 15.90 -1.29 13.35
N HIS A 3 14.64 -1.05 12.99
CA HIS A 3 14.19 0.19 12.37
C HIS A 3 12.71 0.39 12.66
N GLU A 4 12.35 1.60 13.09
CA GLU A 4 10.97 1.98 13.33
C GLU A 4 10.36 2.52 12.04
N LEU A 5 9.15 2.07 11.71
CA LEU A 5 8.51 2.34 10.41
C LEU A 5 8.22 3.83 10.15
N PHE A 6 8.09 4.63 11.21
CA PHE A 6 7.81 6.06 11.14
C PHE A 6 9.07 6.93 11.11
N ASP A 7 10.23 6.33 11.36
CA ASP A 7 11.51 7.03 11.32
C ASP A 7 12.03 7.08 9.89
N GLN A 8 12.86 8.08 9.59
CA GLN A 8 13.45 8.21 8.26
C GLN A 8 14.23 6.95 7.88
N GLN A 9 13.94 6.44 6.70
CA GLN A 9 14.65 5.31 6.13
C GLN A 9 16.13 5.66 5.96
N ASN A 10 17.01 4.79 6.47
CA ASN A 10 18.46 5.01 6.46
C ASN A 10 19.21 4.07 5.51
N VAL A 11 18.51 3.13 4.88
CA VAL A 11 19.05 2.23 3.86
C VAL A 11 18.56 2.69 2.49
N GLN A 12 19.50 3.06 1.60
CA GLN A 12 19.18 3.27 0.20
C GLN A 12 19.07 1.93 -0.54
N ALA A 13 17.94 1.72 -1.22
CA ALA A 13 17.69 0.53 -2.02
C ALA A 13 17.01 0.88 -3.35
N ASP A 14 17.07 -0.05 -4.30
CA ASP A 14 16.35 0.07 -5.56
C ASP A 14 14.87 -0.27 -5.40
N VAL A 15 14.54 -1.12 -4.42
CA VAL A 15 13.17 -1.54 -4.10
C VAL A 15 12.94 -1.52 -2.59
N TYR A 16 11.82 -0.93 -2.19
CA TYR A 16 11.27 -0.98 -0.83
C TYR A 16 9.97 -1.78 -0.88
N PHE A 17 9.90 -2.86 -0.11
CA PHE A 17 8.80 -3.81 -0.17
C PHE A 17 8.02 -3.84 1.13
N PHE A 18 6.70 -3.63 1.04
CA PHE A 18 5.78 -3.66 2.17
C PHE A 18 4.69 -4.69 1.89
N ARG A 19 4.53 -5.66 2.78
CA ARG A 19 3.51 -6.69 2.68
C ARG A 19 2.74 -6.77 3.99
N TRP A 20 1.41 -6.59 3.93
CA TRP A 20 0.54 -6.60 5.12
C TRP A 20 0.99 -5.61 6.19
N VAL A 21 1.31 -4.39 5.75
CA VAL A 21 1.78 -3.32 6.62
C VAL A 21 0.71 -2.24 6.67
N PHE A 22 0.33 -1.70 5.53
CA PHE A 22 -0.47 -0.49 5.41
C PHE A 22 -1.95 -0.71 5.72
N HIS A 23 -2.46 -1.94 5.60
CA HIS A 23 -3.83 -2.24 5.99
C HIS A 23 -4.08 -2.11 7.52
N ASN A 24 -3.02 -2.19 8.35
CA ASN A 24 -3.11 -1.99 9.80
C ASN A 24 -3.14 -0.51 10.21
N TRP A 25 -3.02 0.41 9.26
CA TRP A 25 -2.86 1.83 9.54
C TRP A 25 -3.93 2.64 8.81
N SER A 26 -4.45 3.68 9.46
CA SER A 26 -5.30 4.67 8.79
C SER A 26 -4.49 5.54 7.83
N ASP A 27 -5.17 6.22 6.90
CA ASP A 27 -4.54 6.96 5.80
C ASP A 27 -3.47 7.95 6.29
N LYS A 28 -3.75 8.67 7.39
CA LYS A 28 -2.80 9.59 8.04
C LYS A 28 -1.47 8.93 8.39
N TYR A 29 -1.50 7.70 8.92
CA TYR A 29 -0.28 6.99 9.31
C TYR A 29 0.41 6.37 8.11
N CYS A 30 -0.33 5.84 7.14
CA CYS A 30 0.24 5.38 5.87
C CYS A 30 1.02 6.49 5.16
N VAL A 31 0.46 7.70 5.08
CA VAL A 31 1.13 8.88 4.51
C VAL A 31 2.43 9.18 5.26
N ARG A 32 2.44 9.10 6.60
CA ARG A 32 3.66 9.29 7.39
C ARG A 32 4.73 8.24 7.09
N ILE A 33 4.33 6.98 6.98
CA ILE A 33 5.23 5.85 6.66
C ILE A 33 5.84 6.03 5.27
N LEU A 34 5.02 6.37 4.27
CA LEU A 34 5.47 6.64 2.91
C LEU A 34 6.45 7.81 2.85
N ARG A 35 6.13 8.92 3.53
CA ARG A 35 7.02 10.08 3.63
C ARG A 35 8.35 9.77 4.32
N ALA A 36 8.35 8.85 5.29
CA ALA A 36 9.57 8.42 5.95
C ALA A 36 10.54 7.68 5.00
N GLN A 37 10.04 7.12 3.89
CA GLN A 37 10.90 6.45 2.90
C GLN A 37 11.58 7.46 1.96
N ILE A 38 10.93 8.60 1.68
CA ILE A 38 11.35 9.61 0.68
C ILE A 38 12.84 9.99 0.78
N PRO A 39 13.44 10.25 1.96
CA PRO A 39 14.85 10.65 2.06
C PRO A 39 15.85 9.63 1.52
N ALA A 40 15.47 8.35 1.45
CA ALA A 40 16.31 7.27 0.92
C ALA A 40 16.00 6.91 -0.55
N LEU A 41 14.95 7.49 -1.14
CA LEU A 41 14.57 7.21 -2.52
C LEU A 41 15.49 7.94 -3.50
N ARG A 42 15.87 7.22 -4.57
CA ARG A 42 16.52 7.79 -5.74
C ARG A 42 15.50 7.81 -6.88
N ARG A 43 15.73 8.64 -7.91
CA ARG A 43 14.91 8.58 -9.13
C ARG A 43 14.93 7.15 -9.68
N GLY A 44 13.74 6.58 -9.89
CA GLY A 44 13.58 5.19 -10.32
C GLY A 44 13.52 4.15 -9.18
N SER A 45 13.71 4.53 -7.92
CA SER A 45 13.42 3.66 -6.77
C SER A 45 11.96 3.22 -6.80
N ARG A 46 11.70 1.95 -6.47
CA ARG A 46 10.37 1.36 -6.51
C ARG A 46 9.86 1.07 -5.12
N LEU A 47 8.58 1.35 -4.89
CA LEU A 47 7.83 0.89 -3.73
C LEU A 47 6.85 -0.18 -4.20
N LEU A 48 7.03 -1.38 -3.67
CA LEU A 48 6.14 -2.52 -3.91
C LEU A 48 5.26 -2.72 -2.68
N VAL A 49 3.95 -2.65 -2.87
CA VAL A 49 2.96 -2.87 -1.81
C VAL A 49 2.17 -4.12 -2.12
N GLN A 50 2.29 -5.14 -1.27
CA GLN A 50 1.52 -6.38 -1.38
C GLN A 50 0.44 -6.43 -0.32
N GLU A 51 -0.79 -6.13 -0.72
CA GLU A 51 -1.95 -5.97 0.17
C GLU A 51 -3.20 -6.63 -0.43
N SER A 52 -4.24 -6.78 0.39
CA SER A 52 -5.58 -7.08 -0.12
C SER A 52 -6.08 -5.86 -0.89
N LEU A 53 -6.60 -6.10 -2.10
CA LEU A 53 -7.18 -5.04 -2.92
C LEU A 53 -8.69 -5.14 -2.79
N MET A 54 -9.31 -4.13 -2.18
CA MET A 54 -10.75 -4.11 -2.03
C MET A 54 -11.40 -4.06 -3.42
N PRO A 55 -12.21 -5.06 -3.81
CA PRO A 55 -12.91 -5.03 -5.08
C PRO A 55 -13.95 -3.92 -5.09
N GLU A 56 -14.23 -3.38 -6.28
CA GLU A 56 -15.45 -2.59 -6.48
C GLU A 56 -16.67 -3.49 -6.19
N THR A 57 -17.73 -2.92 -5.61
CA THR A 57 -18.95 -3.65 -5.29
C THR A 57 -19.46 -4.41 -6.52
N THR A 58 -19.80 -5.69 -6.36
CA THR A 58 -20.30 -6.59 -7.43
C THR A 58 -19.31 -6.96 -8.53
N SER A 59 -18.02 -6.60 -8.42
CA SER A 59 -17.01 -6.93 -9.44
C SER A 59 -16.42 -8.35 -9.34
N VAL A 60 -16.69 -9.06 -8.25
CA VAL A 60 -16.18 -10.42 -7.99
C VAL A 60 -17.29 -11.36 -7.51
N CYS A 61 -17.03 -12.67 -7.48
CA CYS A 61 -18.01 -13.62 -6.95
C CYS A 61 -18.30 -13.38 -5.47
N CYS A 62 -19.52 -13.72 -5.02
CA CYS A 62 -19.99 -13.44 -3.66
C CYS A 62 -19.05 -13.96 -2.55
N GLY A 63 -18.35 -15.07 -2.78
CA GLY A 63 -17.40 -15.63 -1.80
C GLY A 63 -16.14 -14.78 -1.64
N ALA A 64 -15.58 -14.30 -2.75
CA ALA A 64 -14.42 -13.40 -2.73
C ALA A 64 -14.81 -12.05 -2.13
N GLU A 65 -15.97 -11.50 -2.51
CA GLU A 65 -16.47 -10.24 -1.95
C GLU A 65 -16.68 -10.35 -0.44
N ARG A 66 -17.34 -11.42 0.04
CA ARG A 66 -17.51 -11.66 1.47
C ARG A 66 -16.17 -11.68 2.21
N SER A 67 -15.18 -12.38 1.66
CA SER A 67 -13.86 -12.53 2.31
C SER A 67 -13.16 -11.18 2.46
N SER A 68 -13.11 -10.37 1.40
CA SER A 68 -12.50 -9.03 1.45
C SER A 68 -13.23 -8.08 2.40
N ARG A 69 -14.57 -8.12 2.44
CA ARG A 69 -15.36 -7.28 3.36
C ARG A 69 -15.25 -7.72 4.82
N SER A 70 -15.13 -9.03 5.08
CA SER A 70 -14.86 -9.53 6.42
C SER A 70 -13.51 -9.04 6.94
N MET A 71 -12.45 -9.10 6.11
CA MET A 71 -11.13 -8.56 6.46
C MET A 71 -11.17 -7.05 6.74
N ASP A 72 -11.92 -6.28 5.95
CA ASP A 72 -12.09 -4.84 6.19
C ASP A 72 -12.76 -4.54 7.54
N ILE A 73 -13.78 -5.31 7.92
CA ILE A 73 -14.41 -5.21 9.25
C ILE A 73 -13.40 -5.57 10.36
N GLU A 74 -12.56 -6.58 10.16
CA GLU A 74 -11.52 -6.95 11.12
C GLU A 74 -10.49 -5.82 11.29
N MET A 75 -10.04 -5.20 10.20
CA MET A 75 -9.11 -4.06 10.24
C MET A 75 -9.72 -2.85 10.95
N ALA A 76 -11.00 -2.55 10.67
CA ALA A 76 -11.73 -1.49 11.37
C ALA A 76 -11.85 -1.76 12.87
N TYR A 77 -12.11 -3.01 13.28
CA TYR A 77 -12.28 -3.37 14.69
C TYR A 77 -10.96 -3.39 15.47
N ILE A 78 -9.90 -3.97 14.90
CA ILE A 78 -8.63 -4.22 15.62
C ILE A 78 -7.73 -2.98 15.59
N PHE A 79 -7.67 -2.29 14.46
CA PHE A 79 -6.68 -1.23 14.22
C PHE A 79 -7.28 0.14 13.93
N ASN A 80 -8.62 0.23 13.82
CA ASN A 80 -9.29 1.45 13.34
C ASN A 80 -8.74 1.90 11.96
N SER A 81 -8.51 0.92 11.10
CA SER A 81 -8.00 1.06 9.74
C SER A 81 -8.98 0.45 8.73
N LYS A 82 -8.55 0.30 7.47
CA LYS A 82 -9.38 -0.20 6.38
C LYS A 82 -8.55 -0.94 5.31
N GLU A 83 -9.21 -1.83 4.61
CA GLU A 83 -8.76 -2.29 3.30
C GLU A 83 -9.07 -1.22 2.24
N ARG A 84 -8.24 -1.15 1.18
CA ARG A 84 -8.31 -0.05 0.21
C ARG A 84 -8.53 -0.54 -1.21
N THR A 85 -9.35 0.20 -1.95
CA THR A 85 -9.53 0.04 -3.39
C THR A 85 -8.33 0.60 -4.16
N LEU A 86 -8.17 0.23 -5.43
CA LEU A 86 -7.08 0.75 -6.27
C LEU A 86 -7.09 2.28 -6.40
N PRO A 87 -8.23 2.97 -6.60
CA PRO A 87 -8.27 4.43 -6.59
C PRO A 87 -7.80 5.03 -5.27
N GLU A 88 -8.18 4.46 -4.13
CA GLU A 88 -7.74 4.91 -2.81
C GLU A 88 -6.22 4.74 -2.62
N TRP A 89 -5.63 3.64 -3.08
CA TRP A 89 -4.18 3.46 -3.07
C TRP A 89 -3.46 4.55 -3.87
N LYS A 90 -3.94 4.85 -5.07
CA LYS A 90 -3.37 5.92 -5.92
C LYS A 90 -3.46 7.28 -5.24
N LEU A 91 -4.61 7.58 -4.63
CA LEU A 91 -4.82 8.81 -3.87
C LEU A 91 -3.88 8.90 -2.65
N LEU A 92 -3.73 7.81 -1.90
CA LEU A 92 -2.89 7.73 -0.71
C LEU A 92 -1.42 8.02 -1.02
N PHE A 93 -0.88 7.39 -2.08
CA PHE A 93 0.48 7.65 -2.53
C PHE A 93 0.66 9.09 -3.01
N LYS A 94 -0.30 9.62 -3.75
CA LYS A 94 -0.30 11.02 -4.20
C LYS A 94 -0.39 12.02 -3.04
N GLU A 95 -1.11 11.69 -1.97
CA GLU A 95 -1.17 12.50 -0.74
C GLU A 95 0.18 12.48 0.00
N ALA A 96 0.89 11.35 -0.02
CA ALA A 96 2.24 11.27 0.51
C ALA A 96 3.19 12.21 -0.24
N ASP A 97 3.23 12.08 -1.57
CA ASP A 97 3.95 12.99 -2.47
C ASP A 97 3.51 12.77 -3.94
N PRO A 98 3.32 13.82 -4.78
CA PRO A 98 2.99 13.67 -6.19
C PRO A 98 4.08 12.98 -7.04
N ALA A 99 5.32 12.88 -6.57
CA ALA A 99 6.41 12.17 -7.23
C ALA A 99 6.27 10.63 -7.21
N PHE A 100 5.35 10.09 -6.41
CA PHE A 100 4.99 8.68 -6.50
C PHE A 100 4.08 8.43 -7.71
N VAL A 101 4.64 7.79 -8.74
CA VAL A 101 3.91 7.44 -9.96
C VAL A 101 3.49 5.98 -9.89
N PHE A 102 2.19 5.73 -10.02
CA PHE A 102 1.66 4.37 -10.13
C PHE A 102 2.07 3.73 -11.46
N VAL A 103 2.63 2.53 -11.41
CA VAL A 103 3.07 1.78 -12.60
C VAL A 103 2.04 0.73 -12.97
N ASP A 104 1.81 -0.25 -12.10
CA ASP A 104 0.94 -1.38 -12.39
C ASP A 104 0.41 -2.03 -11.10
N VAL A 105 -0.60 -2.89 -11.27
CA VAL A 105 -1.11 -3.78 -10.23
C VAL A 105 -1.24 -5.20 -10.79
N ILE A 106 -0.57 -6.14 -10.13
CA ILE A 106 -0.61 -7.54 -10.51
C ILE A 106 -1.21 -8.33 -9.35
N GLN A 107 -2.32 -9.02 -9.60
CA GLN A 107 -2.85 -10.03 -8.69
C GLN A 107 -2.58 -11.42 -9.28
N PRO A 108 -1.60 -12.17 -8.75
CA PRO A 108 -1.32 -13.52 -9.23
C PRO A 108 -2.56 -14.42 -9.11
N LYS A 109 -2.74 -15.32 -10.09
CA LYS A 109 -3.89 -16.25 -10.10
C LYS A 109 -3.92 -17.08 -8.81
N GLY A 110 -5.03 -17.03 -8.09
CA GLY A 110 -5.22 -17.74 -6.82
C GLY A 110 -4.66 -17.01 -5.60
N SER A 111 -3.99 -15.87 -5.76
CA SER A 111 -3.56 -15.03 -4.65
C SER A 111 -4.72 -14.17 -4.14
N ALA A 112 -4.87 -14.10 -2.82
CA ALA A 112 -5.75 -13.12 -2.18
C ALA A 112 -5.16 -11.70 -2.18
N LEU A 113 -3.86 -11.57 -2.47
CA LEU A 113 -3.14 -10.29 -2.43
C LEU A 113 -2.72 -9.84 -3.83
N ALA A 114 -2.83 -8.55 -4.06
CA ALA A 114 -2.28 -7.87 -5.23
C ALA A 114 -0.94 -7.22 -4.87
N ILE A 115 -0.06 -7.10 -5.85
CA ILE A 115 1.19 -6.34 -5.77
C ILE A 115 0.97 -5.05 -6.55
N LEU A 116 0.97 -3.92 -5.86
CA LEU A 116 0.93 -2.59 -6.44
C LEU A 116 2.36 -2.06 -6.55
N GLU A 117 2.67 -1.50 -7.71
CA GLU A 117 3.98 -0.92 -7.98
C GLU A 117 3.88 0.60 -8.15
N PHE A 118 4.72 1.30 -7.39
CA PHE A 118 4.93 2.73 -7.51
C PHE A 118 6.41 3.02 -7.76
N VAL A 119 6.70 3.98 -8.63
CA VAL A 119 8.06 4.44 -8.90
C VAL A 119 8.20 5.88 -8.42
N TRP A 120 9.36 6.20 -7.86
CA TRP A 120 9.72 7.57 -7.46
C TRP A 120 10.32 8.32 -8.65
N GLU A 121 9.59 9.32 -9.15
CA GLU A 121 10.07 10.23 -10.19
C GLU A 121 10.23 11.63 -9.60
N MET A 122 11.47 12.09 -9.39
CA MET A 122 11.69 13.48 -8.98
C MET A 122 11.18 14.42 -10.07
N ILE A 123 10.36 15.38 -9.68
CA ILE A 123 9.92 16.52 -10.49
C ILE A 123 11.07 17.52 -10.61
#